data_AF-A0A973MJH2-F1
#
_entry.id   AF-A0A973MJH2-F1
#
_cell.length_a   1.000
_cell.length_b   1.000
_cell.length_c   1.000
_cell.angle_alpha   90.00
_cell.angle_beta   90.00
_cell.angle_gamma   90.00
#
_symmetry.space_group_name_H-M   'P 1'
#
loop_
_entity.id
_entity.type
_entity.pdbx_description
1 polymer ?
#
loop_
_entity_poly.entity_id
_entity_poly.type
_entity_poly.pdbx_seq_one_letter_code
_entity_poly.pdbx_strand_id
1 'polypeptide(L)'
;EPASLALSLLAAVATGLATGPATGFGAGHAVLLSAAAGACALVGLRVASYDWPSRFVHFTAGVALPLTAAAPVVYALGRALG
;
A
#
# COMPACT_ATOMS: atom_id res chain seq x y z
N GLU A 1 8.95 15.69 2.78
CA GLU A 1 8.39 16.55 1.71
C GLU A 1 7.05 15.99 1.25
N PRO A 2 5.94 16.73 1.37
CA PRO A 2 4.60 16.22 1.02
C PRO A 2 4.48 15.82 -0.45
N ALA A 3 5.29 16.43 -1.32
CA ALA A 3 5.36 16.10 -2.73
C ALA A 3 5.68 14.62 -2.98
N SER A 4 6.63 14.02 -2.24
CA SER A 4 7.05 12.63 -2.44
C SER A 4 5.95 11.63 -2.02
N LEU A 5 5.20 11.94 -0.96
CA LEU A 5 4.03 11.16 -0.55
C LEU A 5 2.90 11.26 -1.58
N ALA A 6 2.62 12.46 -2.07
CA ALA A 6 1.61 12.66 -3.11
C ALA A 6 1.99 11.94 -4.43
N LEU A 7 3.26 12.02 -4.83
CA LEU A 7 3.78 11.36 -6.03
C LEU A 7 3.73 9.83 -5.91
N SER A 8 4.06 9.26 -4.76
CA SER A 8 3.99 7.82 -4.54
C SER A 8 2.55 7.28 -4.54
N LEU A 9 1.59 8.03 -3.96
CA LEU A 9 0.18 7.70 -4.04
C LEU A 9 -0.37 7.84 -5.47
N LEU A 10 0.00 8.91 -6.19
CA LEU A 10 -0.36 9.08 -7.60
C LEU A 10 0.20 7.96 -8.47
N ALA A 11 1.46 7.55 -8.23
CA ALA A 11 2.07 6.42 -8.92
C ALA A 11 1.31 5.12 -8.63
N ALA A 12 0.89 4.89 -7.39
CA ALA A 12 0.07 3.73 -7.03
C ALA A 12 -1.31 3.75 -7.74
N VAL A 13 -1.98 4.90 -7.85
CA VAL A 13 -3.23 5.01 -8.61
C VAL A 13 -3.00 4.77 -10.10
N ALA A 14 -1.93 5.33 -10.66
CA ALA A 14 -1.58 5.16 -12.08
C ALA A 14 -1.27 3.70 -12.43
N THR A 15 -0.60 2.95 -11.56
CA THR A 15 -0.36 1.52 -11.78
C THR A 15 -1.66 0.72 -11.77
N GLY A 16 -2.62 1.07 -10.91
CA GLY A 16 -3.96 0.47 -10.91
C GLY A 16 -4.75 0.75 -12.18
N LEU A 17 -4.70 1.98 -12.69
CA LEU A 17 -5.32 2.34 -13.97
C LEU A 17 -4.68 1.59 -15.16
N ALA A 18 -3.35 1.46 -15.16
CA ALA A 18 -2.62 0.78 -16.24
C ALA A 18 -2.85 -0.73 -16.25
N THR A 19 -2.91 -1.36 -15.07
CA THR A 19 -3.07 -2.81 -14.94
C THR A 19 -4.52 -3.27 -14.88
N GLY A 20 -5.46 -2.40 -14.47
CA GLY A 20 -6.88 -2.71 -14.33
C GLY A 20 -7.52 -3.38 -15.56
N PRO A 21 -7.34 -2.85 -16.79
CA PRO A 21 -7.88 -3.47 -18.00
C PRO A 21 -7.37 -4.89 -18.26
N ALA A 22 -6.12 -5.19 -17.85
CA ALA A 22 -5.52 -6.51 -18.03
C ALA A 22 -5.96 -7.53 -16.97
N THR A 23 -6.49 -7.07 -15.83
CA THR A 23 -6.84 -7.93 -14.68
C THR A 23 -8.29 -8.42 -14.69
N GLY A 24 -9.15 -7.90 -15.58
CA GLY A 24 -10.58 -8.26 -15.64
C GLY A 24 -11.45 -7.71 -14.50
N PHE A 25 -10.85 -7.07 -13.47
CA PHE A 25 -11.55 -6.47 -12.33
C PHE A 25 -12.19 -5.10 -12.64
N GLY A 26 -11.92 -4.53 -13.81
CA GLY A 26 -12.35 -3.19 -14.19
C GLY A 26 -11.49 -2.08 -13.56
N ALA A 27 -11.45 -0.91 -14.21
CA ALA A 27 -10.53 0.17 -13.86
C ALA A 27 -10.75 0.72 -12.43
N GLY A 28 -12.00 0.81 -11.97
CA GLY A 28 -12.32 1.36 -10.64
C GLY A 28 -11.82 0.49 -9.50
N HIS A 29 -12.03 -0.82 -9.58
CA HIS A 29 -11.59 -1.77 -8.56
C HIS A 29 -10.07 -1.90 -8.50
N ALA A 30 -9.40 -1.90 -9.66
CA ALA A 30 -7.95 -1.95 -9.73
C ALA A 30 -7.29 -0.70 -9.13
N VAL A 31 -7.90 0.47 -9.30
CA VAL A 31 -7.46 1.72 -8.67
C VAL A 31 -7.62 1.68 -7.15
N LEU A 32 -8.76 1.19 -6.65
CA LEU A 32 -8.96 1.05 -5.20
C LEU A 32 -7.94 0.09 -4.59
N LEU A 33 -7.69 -1.03 -5.25
CA LEU A 33 -6.71 -2.03 -4.82
C LEU A 33 -5.28 -1.44 -4.80
N SER A 34 -4.87 -0.78 -5.87
CA SER A 34 -3.51 -0.23 -5.97
C SER A 34 -3.28 0.94 -5.03
N ALA A 35 -4.29 1.80 -4.83
CA ALA A 35 -4.24 2.90 -3.86
C ALA A 35 -4.10 2.38 -2.42
N ALA A 36 -4.89 1.37 -2.05
CA ALA A 36 -4.82 0.73 -0.75
C ALA A 36 -3.49 0.02 -0.51
N ALA A 37 -2.98 -0.70 -1.52
CA ALA A 37 -1.66 -1.31 -1.48
C ALA A 37 -0.53 -0.26 -1.32
N GLY A 38 -0.62 0.84 -2.07
CA GLY A 38 0.30 1.97 -1.97
C GLY A 38 0.30 2.61 -0.57
N ALA A 39 -0.87 2.79 0.04
CA ALA A 39 -1.00 3.30 1.39
C ALA A 39 -0.33 2.37 2.43
N CYS A 40 -0.58 1.05 2.34
CA CYS A 40 0.07 0.07 3.21
C CYS A 40 1.61 0.10 3.08
N ALA A 41 2.12 0.23 1.85
CA ALA A 41 3.56 0.32 1.59
C ALA A 41 4.19 1.58 2.20
N LEU A 42 3.51 2.74 2.12
CA LEU A 42 3.99 3.99 2.72
C LEU A 42 4.01 3.93 4.25
N VAL A 43 3.01 3.31 4.86
CA VAL A 43 2.99 3.05 6.31
C VAL A 43 4.19 2.20 6.69
N GLY A 44 4.47 1.12 5.95
CA GLY A 44 5.66 0.27 6.18
C GLY A 44 6.98 1.02 6.05
N LEU A 45 7.14 1.82 4.98
CA LEU A 45 8.33 2.65 4.76
C LEU A 45 8.53 3.66 5.89
N ARG A 46 7.43 4.23 6.41
CA ARG A 46 7.50 5.18 7.53
C ARG A 46 7.89 4.48 8.82
N VAL A 47 7.37 3.29 9.10
CA VAL A 47 7.75 2.51 10.29
C VAL A 47 9.21 2.10 10.23
N ALA A 48 9.68 1.61 9.07
CA ALA A 48 11.09 1.33 8.86
C ALA A 48 11.94 2.56 9.21
N SER A 49 11.58 3.75 8.75
CA SER A 49 12.38 4.96 9.02
C SER A 49 12.57 5.36 10.51
N TYR A 50 11.81 4.81 11.47
CA TYR A 50 11.90 5.18 12.89
C TYR A 50 12.93 4.38 13.72
N ASP A 51 13.43 3.23 13.25
CA ASP A 51 14.21 2.28 14.08
C ASP A 51 15.71 2.17 13.70
N TRP A 52 16.47 3.27 13.79
CA TRP A 52 17.94 3.24 13.65
C TRP A 52 18.57 3.23 15.07
N PRO A 53 19.40 2.24 15.49
CA PRO A 53 20.47 1.55 14.74
C PRO A 53 20.27 0.04 14.47
N SER A 54 19.23 -0.60 15.04
CA SER A 54 19.13 -2.07 15.05
C SER A 54 18.39 -2.63 13.84
N ARG A 55 19.12 -3.27 12.93
CA ARG A 55 18.60 -3.82 11.65
C ARG A 55 17.55 -4.91 11.82
N PHE A 56 17.60 -5.69 12.90
CA PHE A 56 16.62 -6.76 13.17
C PHE A 56 15.27 -6.21 13.61
N VAL A 57 15.28 -5.25 14.54
CA VAL A 57 14.07 -4.55 14.99
C VAL A 57 13.45 -3.77 13.83
N HIS A 58 14.28 -3.17 12.99
CA HIS A 58 13.88 -2.51 11.76
C HIS A 58 13.08 -3.43 10.82
N PHE A 59 13.56 -4.65 10.63
CA PHE A 59 12.88 -5.63 9.77
C PHE A 59 11.59 -6.14 10.42
N THR A 60 11.59 -6.40 11.72
CA THR A 60 10.39 -6.89 12.42
C THR A 60 9.31 -5.81 12.50
N ALA A 61 9.63 -4.58 12.89
CA ALA A 61 8.68 -3.48 12.96
C ALA A 61 8.24 -3.03 11.56
N GLY A 62 9.20 -2.90 10.63
CA GLY A 62 8.96 -2.48 9.26
C GLY A 62 8.13 -3.47 8.43
N VAL A 63 8.07 -4.75 8.82
CA VAL A 63 7.25 -5.77 8.13
C VAL A 63 5.97 -6.10 8.91
N ALA A 64 6.02 -6.22 10.24
CA ALA A 64 4.87 -6.60 11.04
C ALA A 64 3.75 -5.55 10.96
N LEU A 65 4.07 -4.25 11.07
CA LEU A 65 3.06 -3.20 11.08
C LEU A 65 2.32 -3.06 9.74
N PRO A 66 2.99 -2.99 8.56
CA PRO A 66 2.28 -3.00 7.29
C PRO A 66 1.53 -4.30 7.01
N LEU A 67 2.00 -5.47 7.46
CA LEU A 67 1.22 -6.71 7.38
C LEU A 67 -0.05 -6.65 8.24
N THR A 68 0.05 -6.10 9.45
CA THR A 68 -1.10 -5.95 10.35
C THR A 68 -2.11 -4.96 9.78
N ALA A 69 -1.64 -3.89 9.13
CA ALA A 69 -2.48 -2.93 8.42
C ALA A 69 -3.10 -3.51 7.13
N ALA A 70 -2.42 -4.44 6.46
CA ALA A 70 -2.94 -5.09 5.26
C ALA A 70 -4.17 -5.96 5.55
N ALA A 71 -4.26 -6.61 6.72
CA ALA A 71 -5.38 -7.47 7.08
C ALA A 71 -6.77 -6.78 7.03
N PRO A 72 -7.01 -5.63 7.70
CA PRO A 72 -8.29 -4.91 7.58
C PRO A 72 -8.50 -4.32 6.19
N VAL A 73 -7.43 -3.92 5.50
CA VAL A 73 -7.50 -3.36 4.15
C VAL A 73 -7.96 -4.41 3.13
N VAL A 74 -7.42 -5.62 3.19
CA VAL A 74 -7.83 -6.73 2.32
C VAL A 74 -9.26 -7.15 2.62
N TYR A 75 -9.66 -7.15 3.91
CA TYR A 75 -11.05 -7.41 4.28
C TYR A 75 -12.00 -6.37 3.71
N ALA A 76 -11.70 -5.07 3.85
CA ALA A 76 -12.51 -3.98 3.30
C ALA A 76 -12.56 -4.01 1.78
N LEU A 77 -11.43 -4.28 1.11
CA LEU A 77 -11.38 -4.49 -0.34
C LEU A 77 -12.23 -5.69 -0.77
N GLY A 78 -12.11 -6.84 -0.11
CA GLY A 78 -12.94 -8.01 -0.41
C GLY A 78 -14.44 -7.75 -0.22
N ARG A 79 -14.81 -6.81 0.66
CA ARG A 79 -16.21 -6.36 0.82
C ARG A 79 -16.65 -5.37 -0.26
N ALA A 80 -15.74 -4.54 -0.77
CA ALA A 80 -16.02 -3.53 -1.79
C ALA A 80 -15.95 -4.06 -3.23
N LEU A 81 -15.12 -5.08 -3.48
CA LEU A 81 -14.95 -5.78 -4.76
C LEU A 81 -15.94 -6.94 -4.95
N GLY A 82 -16.78 -7.23 -3.95
CA GLY A 82 -17.73 -8.34 -3.94
C GLY A 82 -18.80 -8.24 -5.01
#